data_AF-A0A0C2I930-F1
#
_entry.id   AF-A0A0C2I930-F1
#
_cell.length_a   1.000
_cell.length_b   1.000
_cell.length_c   1.000
_cell.angle_alpha   90.00
_cell.angle_beta   90.00
_cell.angle_gamma   90.00
#
_symmetry.space_group_name_H-M   'P 1'
#
loop_
_entity.id
_entity.type
_entity.pdbx_description
1 polymer ?
#
loop_
_entity_poly.entity_id
_entity_poly.type
_entity_poly.pdbx_seq_one_letter_code
_entity_poly.pdbx_strand_id
1 'polypeptide(L)'
;MDVLAGKLAELDNRRRQAESLASVNDATWQALLEQRLGIIGVERDIHVQCLPEFLQTELSAAAGSVAGLTPAQTLTHYKVVLDGLIAGKLAAIQPIHAPPPWTSGGITVTFPPTNPKIVSPLSKPELEALANLVHLQATGQIGSKWASYHDALLKSESARHLTVTSNAFGALAERAREVAVEQARLAAEAEAQGKAAKAHTFRLAPAGATQLSVAAGSVAITAGSSLTLEAAIQAGIQALKALGGAVLDRATGVGIGLLLYSPSLGNSDLYPPTSLSLPAKDLIPDLPDNLSEIAAAGGTVDLSYRVYGDRSKYSVIATQANGGVSPKVPVRALRRDPVANAYTFTTADTPPITLTFPIAVPGDSSTVTPVQPVEIPIYTGITLTPIEVKAESFPAVDQWNIRDAIYTFPADSGLPPIYVVLSESLDSGIFTRVQLQAKYKHAKNFGVMDINQNNDSLRKFRDAIKAHLEDKDTVEKGSYHHAKNSKVYFNPKTNNVVILTKDGKFLSGWQLKEGTDQHKNYMNGGVL
;
A
#
# COMPACT_ATOMS: atom_id res chain seq x y z
N MET A 1 -48.73 -3.53 2.83
CA MET A 1 -47.63 -3.69 3.80
C MET A 1 -46.83 -4.98 3.55
N ASP A 2 -47.47 -6.10 3.19
CA ASP A 2 -46.81 -7.41 3.03
C ASP A 2 -45.70 -7.49 1.96
N VAL A 3 -45.90 -6.90 0.78
CA VAL A 3 -44.97 -7.09 -0.36
C VAL A 3 -43.62 -6.39 -0.14
N LEU A 4 -43.61 -5.17 0.41
CA LEU A 4 -42.38 -4.41 0.62
C LEU A 4 -41.58 -4.94 1.83
N ALA A 5 -42.26 -5.38 2.89
CA ALA A 5 -41.63 -6.06 4.01
C ALA A 5 -40.98 -7.39 3.58
N GLY A 6 -41.65 -8.16 2.71
CA GLY A 6 -41.08 -9.37 2.11
C GLY A 6 -39.81 -9.11 1.29
N LYS A 7 -39.77 -8.00 0.52
CA LYS A 7 -38.57 -7.59 -0.24
C LYS A 7 -37.39 -7.24 0.66
N LEU A 8 -37.61 -6.52 1.77
CA LEU A 8 -36.57 -6.22 2.76
C LEU A 8 -35.98 -7.50 3.37
N ALA A 9 -36.83 -8.48 3.70
CA ALA A 9 -36.37 -9.77 4.21
C ALA A 9 -35.60 -10.59 3.17
N GLU A 10 -36.02 -10.53 1.89
CA GLU A 10 -35.30 -11.18 0.79
C GLU A 10 -33.90 -10.59 0.58
N LEU A 11 -33.77 -9.26 0.60
CA LEU A 11 -32.49 -8.57 0.51
C LEU A 11 -31.56 -8.94 1.67
N ASP A 12 -32.11 -9.06 2.87
CA ASP A 12 -31.35 -9.49 4.04
C ASP A 12 -30.82 -10.94 3.92
N ASN A 13 -31.61 -11.84 3.34
CA ASN A 13 -31.16 -13.21 3.05
C ASN A 13 -30.08 -13.24 1.97
N ARG A 14 -30.24 -12.46 0.89
CA ARG A 14 -29.23 -12.34 -0.18
C ARG A 14 -27.90 -11.81 0.38
N ARG A 15 -27.94 -10.85 1.30
CA ARG A 15 -26.78 -10.36 2.04
C ARG A 15 -26.06 -11.49 2.78
N ARG A 16 -26.78 -12.25 3.61
CA ARG A 16 -26.19 -13.35 4.40
C ARG A 16 -25.60 -14.46 3.53
N GLN A 17 -26.23 -14.76 2.39
CA GLN A 17 -25.70 -15.73 1.43
C GLN A 17 -24.42 -15.24 0.73
N ALA A 18 -24.34 -13.95 0.40
CA ALA A 18 -23.15 -13.37 -0.20
C ALA A 18 -21.97 -13.31 0.81
N GLU A 19 -22.27 -13.13 2.09
CA GLU A 19 -21.31 -13.16 3.20
C GLU A 19 -20.70 -14.55 3.46
N SER A 20 -21.48 -15.63 3.29
CA SER A 20 -21.01 -16.99 3.54
C SER A 20 -20.17 -17.58 2.39
N LEU A 21 -20.23 -16.97 1.20
CA LEU A 21 -19.50 -17.41 0.00
C LEU A 21 -18.16 -16.69 -0.20
N ALA A 22 -17.85 -15.70 0.63
CA ALA A 22 -16.65 -14.88 0.45
C ALA A 22 -15.41 -15.60 0.98
N SER A 23 -14.70 -16.30 0.08
CA SER A 23 -13.30 -16.65 0.29
C SER A 23 -12.48 -16.51 -0.99
N VAL A 24 -11.29 -15.92 -0.82
CA VAL A 24 -10.02 -16.14 -1.55
C VAL A 24 -9.51 -15.09 -2.57
N ASN A 25 -10.19 -14.00 -2.96
CA ASN A 25 -9.46 -12.91 -3.67
C ASN A 25 -10.06 -11.49 -3.56
N ASP A 26 -9.18 -10.48 -3.71
CA ASP A 26 -9.49 -9.05 -3.56
C ASP A 26 -10.47 -8.52 -4.62
N ALA A 27 -10.44 -9.06 -5.84
CA ALA A 27 -11.33 -8.64 -6.92
C ALA A 27 -12.79 -9.07 -6.68
N THR A 28 -12.98 -10.29 -6.18
CA THR A 28 -14.30 -10.80 -5.77
C THR A 28 -14.80 -10.04 -4.55
N TRP A 29 -13.89 -9.64 -3.66
CA TRP A 29 -14.22 -8.83 -2.50
C TRP A 29 -14.66 -7.41 -2.88
N GLN A 30 -14.00 -6.75 -3.83
CA GLN A 30 -14.45 -5.45 -4.34
C GLN A 30 -15.83 -5.53 -5.00
N ALA A 31 -16.07 -6.52 -5.85
CA ALA A 31 -17.39 -6.73 -6.46
C ALA A 31 -18.49 -6.95 -5.40
N LEU A 32 -18.17 -7.66 -4.31
CA LEU A 32 -19.09 -7.84 -3.19
C LEU A 32 -19.40 -6.51 -2.48
N LEU A 33 -18.39 -5.66 -2.26
CA LEU A 33 -18.58 -4.34 -1.65
C LEU A 33 -19.48 -3.43 -2.52
N GLU A 34 -19.29 -3.45 -3.84
CA GLU A 34 -20.18 -2.74 -4.77
C GLU A 34 -21.60 -3.28 -4.74
N GLN A 35 -21.77 -4.60 -4.72
CA GLN A 35 -23.08 -5.24 -4.59
C GLN A 35 -23.80 -4.81 -3.29
N ARG A 36 -23.07 -4.72 -2.17
CA ARG A 36 -23.62 -4.24 -0.88
C ARG A 36 -24.12 -2.81 -0.99
N LEU A 37 -23.36 -1.90 -1.62
CA LEU A 37 -23.82 -0.53 -1.86
C LEU A 37 -25.07 -0.49 -2.75
N GLY A 38 -25.14 -1.36 -3.76
CA GLY A 38 -26.33 -1.54 -4.58
C GLY A 38 -27.55 -1.95 -3.75
N ILE A 39 -27.42 -2.96 -2.88
CA ILE A 39 -28.49 -3.40 -1.97
C ILE A 39 -28.93 -2.27 -1.04
N ILE A 40 -28.00 -1.53 -0.45
CA ILE A 40 -28.30 -0.37 0.40
C ILE A 40 -29.12 0.68 -0.37
N GLY A 41 -28.78 0.93 -1.64
CA GLY A 41 -29.55 1.82 -2.52
C GLY A 41 -30.99 1.36 -2.72
N VAL A 42 -31.21 0.06 -2.92
CA VAL A 42 -32.55 -0.52 -3.07
C VAL A 42 -33.34 -0.44 -1.76
N GLU A 43 -32.72 -0.77 -0.62
CA GLU A 43 -33.36 -0.67 0.70
C GLU A 43 -33.79 0.77 1.01
N ARG A 44 -32.94 1.76 0.71
CA ARG A 44 -33.29 3.19 0.81
C ARG A 44 -34.57 3.49 0.04
N ASP A 45 -34.67 3.08 -1.22
CA ASP A 45 -35.81 3.39 -2.08
C ASP A 45 -37.09 2.72 -1.56
N ILE A 46 -37.00 1.49 -1.04
CA ILE A 46 -38.12 0.80 -0.39
C ILE A 46 -38.60 1.57 0.85
N HIS A 47 -37.69 2.05 1.69
CA HIS A 47 -38.05 2.82 2.88
C HIS A 47 -38.74 4.14 2.53
N VAL A 48 -38.33 4.83 1.46
CA VAL A 48 -39.06 6.01 0.95
C VAL A 48 -40.46 5.63 0.45
N GLN A 49 -40.60 4.53 -0.30
CA GLN A 49 -41.90 4.07 -0.80
C GLN A 49 -42.89 3.68 0.32
N CYS A 50 -42.37 3.26 1.48
CA CYS A 50 -43.18 2.98 2.67
C CYS A 50 -43.79 4.23 3.31
N LEU A 51 -43.26 5.43 3.05
CA LEU A 51 -43.88 6.67 3.48
C LEU A 51 -45.18 6.96 2.70
N PRO A 52 -46.17 7.61 3.33
CA PRO A 52 -47.27 8.29 2.64
C PRO A 52 -46.77 9.24 1.54
N GLU A 53 -47.50 9.33 0.43
CA GLU A 53 -47.08 10.12 -0.75
C GLU A 53 -46.82 11.61 -0.43
N PHE A 54 -47.67 12.22 0.42
CA PHE A 54 -47.47 13.61 0.83
C PHE A 54 -46.17 13.81 1.65
N LEU A 55 -45.75 12.81 2.43
CA LEU A 55 -44.49 12.85 3.18
C LEU A 55 -43.27 12.57 2.29
N GLN A 56 -43.43 11.77 1.24
CA GLN A 56 -42.39 11.63 0.21
C GLN A 56 -42.14 12.98 -0.47
N THR A 57 -43.21 13.73 -0.75
CA THR A 57 -43.10 15.07 -1.37
C THR A 57 -42.42 16.05 -0.42
N GLU A 58 -42.81 16.08 0.86
CA GLU A 58 -42.15 16.90 1.88
C GLU A 58 -40.66 16.58 2.04
N LEU A 59 -40.32 15.29 2.11
CA LEU A 59 -38.92 14.83 2.15
C LEU A 59 -38.14 15.29 0.92
N SER A 60 -38.70 15.09 -0.27
CA SER A 60 -38.04 15.46 -1.53
C SER A 60 -37.81 16.96 -1.62
N ALA A 61 -38.80 17.76 -1.21
CA ALA A 61 -38.69 19.22 -1.19
C ALA A 61 -37.66 19.71 -0.16
N ALA A 62 -37.62 19.09 1.02
CA ALA A 62 -36.73 19.49 2.11
C ALA A 62 -35.28 19.02 1.90
N ALA A 63 -35.06 17.89 1.23
CA ALA A 63 -33.73 17.33 1.04
C ALA A 63 -32.87 18.12 0.04
N GLY A 64 -33.48 18.79 -0.94
CA GLY A 64 -32.74 19.52 -1.97
C GLY A 64 -31.83 18.61 -2.80
N SER A 65 -30.72 19.16 -3.30
CA SER A 65 -29.75 18.40 -4.09
C SER A 65 -28.77 17.62 -3.21
N VAL A 66 -28.57 16.34 -3.56
CA VAL A 66 -27.55 15.46 -2.95
C VAL A 66 -26.41 15.12 -3.91
N ALA A 67 -26.29 15.85 -5.02
CA ALA A 67 -25.25 15.62 -6.02
C ALA A 67 -23.85 15.77 -5.42
N GLY A 68 -22.95 14.83 -5.71
CA GLY A 68 -21.57 14.83 -5.22
C GLY A 68 -21.36 14.23 -3.83
N LEU A 69 -22.43 13.87 -3.11
CA LEU A 69 -22.32 13.16 -1.84
C LEU A 69 -22.07 11.66 -2.08
N THR A 70 -21.26 11.04 -1.22
CA THR A 70 -21.15 9.57 -1.19
C THR A 70 -22.46 8.92 -0.74
N PRO A 71 -22.67 7.61 -0.97
CA PRO A 71 -23.88 6.92 -0.49
C PRO A 71 -24.12 7.09 1.02
N ALA A 72 -23.07 6.99 1.83
CA ALA A 72 -23.17 7.15 3.28
C ALA A 72 -23.50 8.59 3.70
N GLN A 73 -22.91 9.58 3.02
CA GLN A 73 -23.23 11.00 3.25
C GLN A 73 -24.66 11.32 2.82
N THR A 74 -25.10 10.78 1.69
CA THR A 74 -26.48 10.93 1.18
C THR A 74 -27.50 10.41 2.19
N LEU A 75 -27.29 9.21 2.74
CA LEU A 75 -28.18 8.62 3.75
C LEU A 75 -28.15 9.43 5.06
N THR A 76 -26.98 9.91 5.48
CA THR A 76 -26.84 10.77 6.65
C THR A 76 -27.60 12.09 6.46
N HIS A 77 -27.49 12.70 5.28
CA HIS A 77 -28.21 13.94 4.93
C HIS A 77 -29.72 13.74 4.99
N TYR A 78 -30.25 12.71 4.34
CA TYR A 78 -31.68 12.42 4.41
C TYR A 78 -32.15 12.12 5.83
N LYS A 79 -31.35 11.44 6.65
CA LYS A 79 -31.67 11.23 8.06
C LYS A 79 -31.86 12.56 8.80
N VAL A 80 -30.93 13.50 8.63
CA VAL A 80 -31.00 14.84 9.24
C VAL A 80 -32.26 15.58 8.78
N VAL A 81 -32.59 15.50 7.49
CA VAL A 81 -33.81 16.11 6.93
C VAL A 81 -35.06 15.50 7.55
N LEU A 82 -35.12 14.17 7.66
CA LEU A 82 -36.23 13.45 8.30
C LEU A 82 -36.37 13.86 9.78
N ASP A 83 -35.27 13.94 10.53
CA ASP A 83 -35.27 14.38 11.93
C ASP A 83 -35.81 15.82 12.07
N GLY A 84 -35.45 16.70 11.14
CA GLY A 84 -36.00 18.06 11.06
C GLY A 84 -37.52 18.08 10.80
N LEU A 85 -38.00 17.27 9.85
CA LEU A 85 -39.43 17.12 9.58
C LEU A 85 -40.19 16.56 10.78
N ILE A 86 -39.63 15.54 11.47
CA ILE A 86 -40.21 14.97 12.69
C ILE A 86 -40.39 16.05 13.76
N ALA A 87 -39.32 16.82 14.04
CA ALA A 87 -39.37 17.91 15.01
C ALA A 87 -40.42 18.96 14.62
N GLY A 88 -40.49 19.33 13.34
CA GLY A 88 -41.48 20.27 12.81
C GLY A 88 -42.93 19.78 12.98
N LYS A 89 -43.21 18.50 12.67
CA LYS A 89 -44.55 17.92 12.85
C LYS A 89 -44.98 17.92 14.32
N LEU A 90 -44.08 17.52 15.22
CA LEU A 90 -44.36 17.47 16.66
C LEU A 90 -44.58 18.87 17.24
N ALA A 91 -43.76 19.85 16.86
CA ALA A 91 -43.90 21.23 17.32
C ALA A 91 -45.20 21.90 16.84
N ALA A 92 -45.74 21.47 15.70
CA ALA A 92 -46.96 22.04 15.14
C ALA A 92 -48.26 21.45 15.73
N ILE A 93 -48.20 20.48 16.64
CA ILE A 93 -49.37 19.90 17.29
C ILE A 93 -50.03 20.95 18.20
N GLN A 94 -51.31 21.23 17.95
CA GLN A 94 -52.12 22.17 18.73
C GLN A 94 -53.01 21.44 19.75
N PRO A 95 -53.48 22.12 20.82
CA PRO A 95 -54.45 21.56 21.74
C PRO A 95 -55.73 21.07 21.04
N ILE A 96 -56.27 19.95 21.53
CA ILE A 96 -57.47 19.34 20.96
C ILE A 96 -58.70 19.93 21.65
N HIS A 97 -59.69 20.39 20.87
CA HIS A 97 -60.92 20.98 21.36
C HIS A 97 -62.15 20.12 21.01
N ALA A 98 -63.16 20.14 21.88
CA ALA A 98 -64.45 19.50 21.60
C ALA A 98 -65.18 20.25 20.47
N PRO A 99 -65.81 19.53 19.52
CA PRO A 99 -66.64 20.16 18.51
C PRO A 99 -67.81 20.94 19.14
N PRO A 100 -68.32 21.99 18.47
CA PRO A 100 -69.52 22.67 18.92
C PRO A 100 -70.69 21.69 19.12
N PRO A 101 -71.50 21.84 20.17
CA PRO A 101 -72.73 21.07 20.32
C PRO A 101 -73.66 21.30 19.13
N TRP A 102 -74.37 20.26 18.72
CA TRP A 102 -75.40 20.36 17.69
C TRP A 102 -76.77 20.40 18.35
N THR A 103 -77.59 21.41 18.02
CA THR A 103 -78.95 21.54 18.56
C THR A 103 -79.97 21.54 17.42
N SER A 104 -80.98 20.67 17.52
CA SER A 104 -82.12 20.63 16.60
C SER A 104 -83.37 20.13 17.31
N GLY A 105 -84.51 20.79 17.09
CA GLY A 105 -85.80 20.38 17.66
C GLY A 105 -85.83 20.31 19.20
N GLY A 106 -85.01 21.10 19.90
CA GLY A 106 -84.90 21.09 21.38
C GLY A 106 -83.96 20.02 21.95
N ILE A 107 -83.32 19.21 21.10
CA ILE A 107 -82.31 18.22 21.51
C ILE A 107 -80.92 18.79 21.26
N THR A 108 -80.07 18.82 22.28
CA THR A 108 -78.66 19.21 22.17
C THR A 108 -77.77 17.97 22.31
N VAL A 109 -76.93 17.74 21.29
CA VAL A 109 -75.93 16.67 21.26
C VAL A 109 -74.55 17.28 21.43
N THR A 110 -73.84 16.85 22.48
CA THR A 110 -72.43 17.20 22.70
C THR A 110 -71.52 16.10 22.16
N PHE A 111 -70.32 16.46 21.72
CA PHE A 111 -69.34 15.52 21.17
C PHE A 111 -68.08 15.48 22.02
N PRO A 112 -67.44 14.31 22.18
CA PRO A 112 -66.14 14.24 22.83
C PRO A 112 -65.07 14.98 22.01
N PRO A 113 -63.95 15.39 22.62
CA PRO A 113 -62.84 16.03 21.91
C PRO A 113 -62.14 15.11 20.89
N THR A 114 -62.27 13.79 21.03
CA THR A 114 -61.62 12.80 20.15
C THR A 114 -62.62 12.13 19.22
N ASN A 115 -62.17 11.76 18.02
CA ASN A 115 -62.95 10.94 17.10
C ASN A 115 -62.75 9.45 17.44
N PRO A 116 -63.78 8.71 17.89
CA PRO A 116 -63.63 7.31 18.29
C PRO A 116 -63.40 6.36 17.11
N LYS A 117 -63.58 6.81 15.85
CA LYS A 117 -63.47 5.97 14.66
C LYS A 117 -62.12 6.07 13.94
N ILE A 118 -61.33 7.11 14.22
CA ILE A 118 -60.03 7.33 13.59
C ILE A 118 -59.02 7.42 14.71
N VAL A 119 -58.30 6.34 14.96
CA VAL A 119 -57.38 6.22 16.11
C VAL A 119 -56.02 5.72 15.65
N SER A 120 -54.95 6.12 16.35
CA SER A 120 -53.61 5.60 16.13
C SER A 120 -53.49 4.12 16.53
N PRO A 121 -52.58 3.34 15.93
CA PRO A 121 -51.67 3.70 14.84
C PRO A 121 -52.35 3.59 13.46
N LEU A 122 -52.04 4.51 12.56
CA LEU A 122 -52.58 4.50 11.19
C LEU A 122 -51.60 3.85 10.20
N SER A 123 -52.13 2.99 9.35
CA SER A 123 -51.41 2.48 8.18
C SER A 123 -51.16 3.58 7.15
N LYS A 124 -50.28 3.33 6.17
CA LYS A 124 -50.02 4.26 5.06
C LYS A 124 -51.32 4.80 4.39
N PRO A 125 -52.24 3.94 3.89
CA PRO A 125 -53.46 4.43 3.23
C PRO A 125 -54.42 5.14 4.19
N GLU A 126 -54.48 4.74 5.47
CA GLU A 126 -55.31 5.44 6.47
C GLU A 126 -54.77 6.84 6.79
N LEU A 127 -53.45 7.00 6.84
CA LEU A 127 -52.81 8.29 7.06
C LEU A 127 -52.96 9.21 5.83
N GLU A 128 -52.89 8.66 4.62
CA GLU A 128 -53.19 9.40 3.38
C GLU A 128 -54.66 9.85 3.34
N ALA A 129 -55.59 8.98 3.73
CA ALA A 129 -57.00 9.32 3.86
C ALA A 129 -57.25 10.41 4.92
N LEU A 130 -56.55 10.32 6.07
CA LEU A 130 -56.61 11.35 7.11
C LEU A 130 -56.04 12.69 6.62
N ALA A 131 -54.93 12.68 5.87
CA ALA A 131 -54.36 13.89 5.28
C ALA A 131 -55.35 14.59 4.35
N ASN A 132 -56.05 13.83 3.50
CA ASN A 132 -57.11 14.35 2.64
C ASN A 132 -58.30 14.88 3.46
N LEU A 133 -58.74 14.13 4.48
CA LEU A 133 -59.81 14.59 5.39
C LEU A 133 -59.47 15.95 6.01
N VAL A 134 -58.27 16.10 6.58
CA VAL A 134 -57.82 17.37 7.19
C VAL A 134 -57.78 18.49 6.15
N HIS A 135 -57.32 18.21 4.93
CA HIS A 135 -57.32 19.19 3.84
C HIS A 135 -58.74 19.67 3.48
N LEU A 136 -59.70 18.75 3.33
CA LEU A 136 -61.08 19.07 3.03
C LEU A 136 -61.76 19.84 4.18
N GLN A 137 -61.43 19.52 5.43
CA GLN A 137 -61.91 20.27 6.61
C GLN A 137 -61.34 21.68 6.64
N ALA A 138 -60.05 21.85 6.32
CA ALA A 138 -59.39 23.15 6.32
C ALA A 138 -59.88 24.07 5.19
N THR A 139 -60.26 23.50 4.04
CA THR A 139 -60.78 24.24 2.88
C THR A 139 -62.29 24.51 2.95
N GLY A 140 -62.99 24.01 3.98
CA GLY A 140 -64.42 24.19 4.17
C GLY A 140 -65.30 23.37 3.20
N GLN A 141 -64.71 22.43 2.46
CA GLN A 141 -65.44 21.54 1.55
C GLN A 141 -66.29 20.50 2.31
N ILE A 142 -65.90 20.17 3.54
CA ILE A 142 -66.66 19.33 4.48
C ILE A 142 -66.69 19.97 5.87
N GLY A 143 -67.55 19.46 6.76
CA GLY A 143 -67.73 20.00 8.11
C GLY A 143 -66.49 19.86 9.01
N SER A 144 -66.31 20.81 9.94
CA SER A 144 -65.16 20.93 10.84
C SER A 144 -65.22 20.05 12.11
N LYS A 145 -66.12 19.05 12.14
CA LYS A 145 -66.28 18.16 13.28
C LYS A 145 -64.97 17.41 13.56
N TRP A 146 -64.44 17.54 14.78
CA TRP A 146 -63.16 16.99 15.24
C TRP A 146 -61.91 17.48 14.48
N ALA A 147 -61.97 18.63 13.80
CA ALA A 147 -60.84 19.13 13.00
C ALA A 147 -59.52 19.24 13.80
N SER A 148 -59.55 19.77 15.03
CA SER A 148 -58.36 19.87 15.89
C SER A 148 -57.78 18.50 16.26
N TYR A 149 -58.64 17.49 16.43
CA TYR A 149 -58.21 16.12 16.72
C TYR A 149 -57.57 15.46 15.49
N HIS A 150 -58.21 15.56 14.32
CA HIS A 150 -57.69 15.01 13.08
C HIS A 150 -56.35 15.64 12.69
N ASP A 151 -56.21 16.95 12.85
CA ASP A 151 -54.97 17.67 12.57
C ASP A 151 -53.83 17.25 13.52
N ALA A 152 -54.10 17.14 14.83
CA ALA A 152 -53.13 16.65 15.81
C ALA A 152 -52.72 15.19 15.53
N LEU A 153 -53.68 14.31 15.21
CA LEU A 153 -53.43 12.90 14.88
C LEU A 153 -52.64 12.75 13.58
N LEU A 154 -52.93 13.56 12.56
CA LEU A 154 -52.19 13.57 11.30
C LEU A 154 -50.72 13.91 11.54
N LYS A 155 -50.45 14.94 12.35
CA LYS A 155 -49.08 15.38 12.68
C LYS A 155 -48.32 14.33 13.50
N SER A 156 -48.96 13.74 14.52
CA SER A 156 -48.32 12.72 15.36
C SER A 156 -48.03 11.43 14.59
N GLU A 157 -48.97 10.95 13.78
CA GLU A 157 -48.75 9.76 12.93
C GLU A 157 -47.75 10.04 11.79
N SER A 158 -47.74 11.26 11.22
CA SER A 158 -46.71 11.67 10.27
C SER A 158 -45.32 11.58 10.90
N ALA A 159 -45.14 12.12 12.11
CA ALA A 159 -43.88 12.03 12.85
C ALA A 159 -43.49 10.57 13.12
N ARG A 160 -44.45 9.69 13.45
CA ARG A 160 -44.21 8.26 13.63
C ARG A 160 -43.68 7.58 12.36
N HIS A 161 -44.30 7.80 11.20
CA HIS A 161 -43.86 7.23 9.91
C HIS A 161 -42.48 7.76 9.49
N LEU A 162 -42.24 9.06 9.67
CA LEU A 162 -40.93 9.67 9.41
C LEU A 162 -39.85 9.09 10.35
N THR A 163 -40.17 8.83 11.62
CA THR A 163 -39.23 8.28 12.60
C THR A 163 -38.75 6.87 12.22
N VAL A 164 -39.67 6.01 11.77
CA VAL A 164 -39.32 4.66 11.27
C VAL A 164 -38.34 4.77 10.10
N THR A 165 -38.59 5.70 9.18
CA THR A 165 -37.73 5.91 8.00
C THR A 165 -36.38 6.52 8.36
N SER A 166 -36.35 7.49 9.30
CA SER A 166 -35.10 8.09 9.81
C SER A 166 -34.21 7.04 10.47
N ASN A 167 -34.77 6.17 11.31
CA ASN A 167 -34.02 5.11 11.96
C ASN A 167 -33.44 4.12 10.94
N ALA A 168 -34.22 3.73 9.92
CA ALA A 168 -33.75 2.89 8.84
C ALA A 168 -32.59 3.54 8.06
N PHE A 169 -32.69 4.83 7.77
CA PHE A 169 -31.65 5.59 7.08
C PHE A 169 -30.37 5.71 7.91
N GLY A 170 -30.49 5.85 9.24
CA GLY A 170 -29.34 5.80 10.15
C GLY A 170 -28.62 4.44 10.09
N ALA A 171 -29.36 3.34 10.13
CA ALA A 171 -28.78 1.99 10.01
C ALA A 171 -28.17 1.72 8.62
N LEU A 172 -28.79 2.22 7.55
CA LEU A 172 -28.25 2.16 6.19
C LEU A 172 -26.96 3.00 6.07
N ALA A 173 -26.92 4.19 6.68
CA ALA A 173 -25.76 5.07 6.64
C ALA A 173 -24.56 4.41 7.30
N GLU A 174 -24.74 3.74 8.44
CA GLU A 174 -23.65 3.05 9.13
C GLU A 174 -23.09 1.89 8.29
N ARG A 175 -23.96 1.05 7.72
CA ARG A 175 -23.52 -0.02 6.78
C ARG A 175 -22.79 0.55 5.56
N ALA A 176 -23.21 1.70 5.04
CA ALA A 176 -22.53 2.34 3.93
C ALA A 176 -21.14 2.87 4.33
N ARG A 177 -20.94 3.31 5.59
CA ARG A 177 -19.62 3.70 6.11
C ARG A 177 -18.69 2.51 6.25
N GLU A 178 -19.18 1.38 6.77
CA GLU A 178 -18.41 0.14 6.88
C GLU A 178 -17.85 -0.29 5.52
N VAL A 179 -18.69 -0.26 4.48
CA VAL A 179 -18.25 -0.56 3.10
C VAL A 179 -17.21 0.44 2.60
N ALA A 180 -17.39 1.74 2.87
CA ALA A 180 -16.44 2.76 2.47
C ALA A 180 -15.07 2.60 3.15
N VAL A 181 -15.05 2.19 4.43
CA VAL A 181 -13.80 1.90 5.16
C VAL A 181 -13.05 0.73 4.52
N GLU A 182 -13.74 -0.36 4.18
CA GLU A 182 -13.10 -1.50 3.50
C GLU A 182 -12.60 -1.15 2.10
N GLN A 183 -13.36 -0.36 1.33
CA GLN A 183 -12.90 0.13 0.03
C GLN A 183 -11.64 1.00 0.16
N ALA A 184 -11.60 1.89 1.15
CA ALA A 184 -10.43 2.72 1.42
C ALA A 184 -9.21 1.89 1.84
N ARG A 185 -9.40 0.83 2.63
CA ARG A 185 -8.33 -0.11 3.01
C ARG A 185 -7.74 -0.80 1.77
N LEU A 186 -8.58 -1.35 0.91
CA LEU A 186 -8.14 -2.03 -0.32
C LEU A 186 -7.43 -1.07 -1.28
N ALA A 187 -7.94 0.17 -1.41
CA ALA A 187 -7.32 1.19 -2.24
C ALA A 187 -5.93 1.58 -1.70
N ALA A 188 -5.79 1.75 -0.38
CA ALA A 188 -4.51 2.05 0.25
C ALA A 188 -3.51 0.90 0.10
N GLU A 189 -3.97 -0.35 0.22
CA GLU A 189 -3.13 -1.54 0.01
C GLU A 189 -2.68 -1.65 -1.46
N ALA A 190 -3.58 -1.44 -2.41
CA ALA A 190 -3.24 -1.42 -3.84
C ALA A 190 -2.27 -0.28 -4.18
N GLU A 191 -2.44 0.90 -3.58
CA GLU A 191 -1.51 2.03 -3.76
C GLU A 191 -0.13 1.71 -3.17
N ALA A 192 -0.08 1.10 -1.99
CA ALA A 192 1.16 0.67 -1.34
C ALA A 192 1.89 -0.39 -2.19
N GLN A 193 1.16 -1.38 -2.72
CA GLN A 193 1.69 -2.37 -3.64
C GLN A 193 2.19 -1.73 -4.94
N GLY A 194 1.44 -0.78 -5.51
CA GLY A 194 1.85 -0.05 -6.72
C GLY A 194 3.11 0.80 -6.51
N LYS A 195 3.25 1.47 -5.36
CA LYS A 195 4.48 2.18 -4.97
C LYS A 195 5.65 1.22 -4.79
N ALA A 196 5.42 0.09 -4.13
CA ALA A 196 6.43 -0.94 -3.96
C ALA A 196 6.88 -1.53 -5.31
N ALA A 197 5.96 -1.87 -6.22
CA ALA A 197 6.29 -2.41 -7.54
C ALA A 197 7.18 -1.44 -8.35
N LYS A 198 6.87 -0.14 -8.32
CA LYS A 198 7.70 0.89 -8.96
C LYS A 198 9.09 0.98 -8.34
N ALA A 199 9.20 0.90 -7.00
CA ALA A 199 10.47 0.95 -6.29
C ALA A 199 11.38 -0.28 -6.54
N HIS A 200 10.84 -1.38 -7.06
CA HIS A 200 11.60 -2.61 -7.34
C HIS A 200 11.68 -2.92 -8.85
N THR A 201 11.40 -1.94 -9.72
CA THR A 201 11.52 -2.09 -11.17
C THR A 201 12.71 -1.29 -11.70
N PHE A 202 13.71 -1.95 -12.27
CA PHE A 202 14.91 -1.32 -12.83
C PHE A 202 14.81 -1.26 -14.35
N ARG A 203 14.98 -0.06 -14.91
CA ARG A 203 15.07 0.17 -16.36
C ARG A 203 16.53 0.14 -16.79
N LEU A 204 16.86 -0.80 -17.67
CA LEU A 204 18.23 -1.09 -18.12
C LEU A 204 18.37 -0.93 -19.63
N ALA A 205 19.55 -0.55 -20.09
CA ALA A 205 19.85 -0.41 -21.51
C ALA A 205 19.98 -1.79 -22.19
N PRO A 206 19.28 -2.05 -23.32
CA PRO A 206 19.35 -3.32 -24.04
C PRO A 206 20.63 -3.50 -24.87
N ALA A 207 21.35 -2.42 -25.18
CA ALA A 207 22.41 -2.40 -26.19
C ALA A 207 23.82 -2.77 -25.68
N GLY A 208 23.93 -3.39 -24.51
CA GLY A 208 25.24 -3.76 -23.95
C GLY A 208 26.14 -2.57 -23.61
N ALA A 209 25.58 -1.44 -23.19
CA ALA A 209 26.37 -0.38 -22.56
C ALA A 209 26.47 -0.65 -21.06
N THR A 210 27.61 -0.35 -20.44
CA THR A 210 27.70 -0.37 -18.99
C THR A 210 26.80 0.71 -18.42
N GLN A 211 25.90 0.34 -17.51
CA GLN A 211 24.97 1.27 -16.91
C GLN A 211 24.79 0.96 -15.43
N LEU A 212 24.94 1.99 -14.60
CA LEU A 212 24.43 1.98 -13.23
C LEU A 212 23.00 2.53 -13.25
N SER A 213 22.07 1.85 -12.59
CA SER A 213 20.67 2.25 -12.50
C SER A 213 20.12 2.08 -11.09
N VAL A 214 19.16 2.92 -10.74
CA VAL A 214 18.21 2.72 -9.64
C VAL A 214 16.81 2.53 -10.22
N ALA A 215 15.84 2.15 -9.39
CA ALA A 215 14.46 2.02 -9.86
C ALA A 215 13.89 3.34 -10.45
N ALA A 216 14.36 4.49 -9.95
CA ALA A 216 13.97 5.81 -10.42
C ALA A 216 14.59 6.21 -11.77
N GLY A 217 15.62 5.52 -12.27
CA GLY A 217 16.30 5.90 -13.49
C GLY A 217 17.78 5.49 -13.57
N SER A 218 18.44 5.87 -14.67
CA SER A 218 19.87 5.67 -14.86
C SER A 218 20.69 6.64 -14.03
N VAL A 219 21.78 6.16 -13.46
CA VAL A 219 22.71 6.94 -12.63
C VAL A 219 23.90 7.38 -13.48
N ALA A 220 24.35 8.61 -13.31
CA ALA A 220 25.52 9.12 -14.01
C ALA A 220 26.80 8.42 -13.54
N ILE A 221 27.63 8.02 -14.50
CA ILE A 221 28.99 7.53 -14.28
C ILE A 221 29.94 8.70 -14.59
N THR A 222 30.51 9.30 -13.55
CA THR A 222 31.35 10.51 -13.65
C THR A 222 32.82 10.11 -13.64
N ALA A 223 33.62 10.60 -14.60
CA ALA A 223 35.04 10.27 -14.66
C ALA A 223 35.79 10.80 -13.41
N GLY A 224 36.18 9.90 -12.51
CA GLY A 224 36.87 10.24 -11.25
C GLY A 224 38.37 10.47 -11.37
N SER A 225 38.98 9.92 -12.43
CA SER A 225 40.43 9.81 -12.55
C SER A 225 40.85 9.40 -13.98
N SER A 226 40.41 10.10 -15.03
CA SER A 226 40.74 9.78 -16.45
C SER A 226 40.46 8.33 -16.93
N LEU A 227 39.89 7.47 -16.08
CA LEU A 227 39.55 6.08 -16.33
C LEU A 227 38.03 5.93 -16.49
N THR A 228 37.62 5.27 -17.57
CA THR A 228 36.25 4.77 -17.75
C THR A 228 35.98 3.60 -16.79
N LEU A 229 34.72 3.32 -16.45
CA LEU A 229 34.38 2.18 -15.60
C LEU A 229 34.80 0.84 -16.22
N GLU A 230 34.66 0.71 -17.54
CA GLU A 230 35.12 -0.45 -18.31
C GLU A 230 36.62 -0.70 -18.12
N ALA A 231 37.43 0.36 -18.25
CA ALA A 231 38.87 0.28 -18.01
C ALA A 231 39.21 -0.08 -16.56
N ALA A 232 38.45 0.42 -15.57
CA ALA A 232 38.63 0.04 -14.17
C ALA A 232 38.29 -1.44 -13.91
N ILE A 233 37.22 -1.96 -14.53
CA ILE A 233 36.87 -3.39 -14.49
C ILE A 233 38.01 -4.24 -15.05
N GLN A 234 38.49 -3.91 -16.26
CA GLN A 234 39.56 -4.67 -16.91
C GLN A 234 40.87 -4.60 -16.12
N ALA A 235 41.24 -3.43 -15.61
CA ALA A 235 42.41 -3.28 -14.74
C ALA A 235 42.26 -4.09 -13.44
N GLY A 236 41.06 -4.13 -12.85
CA GLY A 236 40.73 -4.96 -11.68
C GLY A 236 40.91 -6.45 -11.92
N ILE A 237 40.42 -6.94 -13.06
CA ILE A 237 40.63 -8.34 -13.48
C ILE A 237 42.12 -8.63 -13.62
N GLN A 238 42.89 -7.76 -14.27
CA GLN A 238 44.33 -7.96 -14.44
C GLN A 238 45.10 -7.91 -13.11
N ALA A 239 44.73 -7.01 -12.19
CA ALA A 239 45.31 -6.94 -10.86
C ALA A 239 45.04 -8.24 -10.07
N LEU A 240 43.83 -8.79 -10.15
CA LEU A 240 43.51 -10.07 -9.51
C LEU A 240 44.24 -11.25 -10.15
N LYS A 241 44.42 -11.26 -11.48
CA LYS A 241 45.25 -12.27 -12.17
C LYS A 241 46.70 -12.25 -11.67
N ALA A 242 47.26 -11.07 -11.43
CA ALA A 242 48.65 -10.89 -11.01
C ALA A 242 48.95 -11.36 -9.58
N LEU A 243 47.94 -11.47 -8.71
CA LEU A 243 48.11 -11.93 -7.31
C LEU A 243 48.44 -13.42 -7.19
N GLY A 244 48.23 -14.22 -8.23
CA GLY A 244 48.50 -15.66 -8.25
C GLY A 244 47.57 -16.50 -7.35
N GLY A 245 47.59 -17.82 -7.51
CA GLY A 245 46.63 -18.73 -6.84
C GLY A 245 46.76 -18.83 -5.32
N ALA A 246 47.95 -18.65 -4.75
CA ALA A 246 48.22 -18.86 -3.31
C ALA A 246 47.70 -17.73 -2.39
N VAL A 247 47.41 -16.54 -2.92
CA VAL A 247 46.84 -15.41 -2.15
C VAL A 247 45.30 -15.48 -2.11
N LEU A 248 44.71 -16.27 -3.02
CA LEU A 248 43.26 -16.42 -3.18
C LEU A 248 42.66 -17.48 -2.25
N ASP A 249 43.28 -17.85 -1.13
CA ASP A 249 42.61 -18.70 -0.11
C ASP A 249 41.54 -17.93 0.69
N ARG A 250 41.38 -16.62 0.41
CA ARG A 250 40.38 -15.73 1.01
C ARG A 250 39.63 -14.97 -0.08
N ALA A 251 38.41 -14.52 0.21
CA ALA A 251 37.68 -13.61 -0.67
C ALA A 251 38.51 -12.34 -0.90
N THR A 252 38.97 -12.16 -2.15
CA THR A 252 39.85 -11.05 -2.56
C THR A 252 39.22 -10.33 -3.72
N GLY A 253 39.19 -9.01 -3.66
CA GLY A 253 38.64 -8.19 -4.71
C GLY A 253 39.37 -6.88 -4.86
N VAL A 254 38.91 -6.10 -5.82
CA VAL A 254 39.42 -4.77 -6.12
C VAL A 254 38.26 -3.83 -6.34
N GLY A 255 38.25 -2.70 -5.62
CA GLY A 255 37.34 -1.60 -5.86
C GLY A 255 37.54 -1.00 -7.26
N ILE A 256 36.45 -0.80 -7.98
CA ILE A 256 36.44 -0.27 -9.35
C ILE A 256 35.67 1.04 -9.48
N GLY A 257 34.77 1.36 -8.53
CA GLY A 257 34.09 2.66 -8.53
C GLY A 257 33.41 2.97 -7.19
N LEU A 258 33.46 4.25 -6.79
CA LEU A 258 32.81 4.78 -5.58
C LEU A 258 31.43 5.33 -5.87
N LEU A 259 30.48 5.06 -4.99
CA LEU A 259 29.15 5.64 -4.99
C LEU A 259 29.15 6.92 -4.14
N LEU A 260 28.87 8.05 -4.77
CA LEU A 260 28.74 9.35 -4.13
C LEU A 260 27.28 9.77 -4.09
N TYR A 261 26.77 10.09 -2.90
CA TYR A 261 25.37 10.39 -2.66
C TYR A 261 25.15 11.89 -2.46
N SER A 262 24.10 12.42 -3.08
CA SER A 262 23.72 13.82 -2.88
C SER A 262 23.18 14.04 -1.46
N PRO A 263 23.65 15.07 -0.73
CA PRO A 263 23.14 15.40 0.60
C PRO A 263 21.73 16.01 0.57
N SER A 264 21.19 16.35 -0.61
CA SER A 264 19.88 16.99 -0.78
C SER A 264 18.69 16.01 -0.71
N LEU A 265 18.94 14.71 -0.59
CA LEU A 265 17.91 13.68 -0.53
C LEU A 265 17.57 13.36 0.93
N GLY A 266 16.28 13.15 1.21
CA GLY A 266 15.84 12.71 2.54
C GLY A 266 16.52 11.40 2.96
N ASN A 267 16.64 11.13 4.27
CA ASN A 267 17.41 10.00 4.82
C ASN A 267 17.09 8.62 4.22
N SER A 268 15.86 8.39 3.73
CA SER A 268 15.44 7.13 3.10
C SER A 268 15.77 7.03 1.60
N ASP A 269 15.93 8.16 0.90
CA ASP A 269 16.34 8.25 -0.51
C ASP A 269 17.86 8.35 -0.66
N LEU A 270 18.58 8.47 0.44
CA LEU A 270 20.04 8.61 0.44
C LEU A 270 20.76 7.33 0.00
N TYR A 271 20.15 6.15 0.06
CA TYR A 271 20.81 4.87 -0.30
C TYR A 271 19.86 3.90 -1.01
N PRO A 272 19.35 4.26 -2.20
CA PRO A 272 18.47 3.39 -2.96
C PRO A 272 19.24 2.14 -3.44
N PRO A 273 18.57 0.98 -3.57
CA PRO A 273 19.14 -0.17 -4.23
C PRO A 273 19.58 0.18 -5.65
N THR A 274 20.78 -0.26 -6.03
CA THR A 274 21.38 -0.02 -7.34
C THR A 274 21.53 -1.32 -8.11
N SER A 275 21.60 -1.22 -9.43
CA SER A 275 21.92 -2.31 -10.34
C SER A 275 23.00 -1.85 -11.30
N LEU A 276 24.06 -2.64 -11.46
CA LEU A 276 25.08 -2.42 -12.48
C LEU A 276 24.89 -3.47 -13.56
N SER A 277 24.74 -3.02 -14.80
CA SER A 277 24.64 -3.86 -15.98
C SER A 277 25.84 -3.62 -16.88
N LEU A 278 26.37 -4.68 -17.49
CA LEU A 278 27.46 -4.63 -18.46
C LEU A 278 27.36 -5.80 -19.45
N PRO A 279 27.98 -5.72 -20.64
CA PRO A 279 28.13 -6.87 -21.52
C PRO A 279 28.71 -8.08 -20.80
N ALA A 280 28.07 -9.24 -20.94
CA ALA A 280 28.58 -10.46 -20.31
C ALA A 280 30.00 -10.81 -20.80
N LYS A 281 30.33 -10.45 -22.05
CA LYS A 281 31.64 -10.66 -22.66
C LYS A 281 32.79 -9.93 -21.97
N ASP A 282 32.49 -8.84 -21.26
CA ASP A 282 33.51 -8.04 -20.59
C ASP A 282 34.03 -8.74 -19.31
N LEU A 283 33.25 -9.67 -18.76
CA LEU A 283 33.65 -10.57 -17.67
C LEU A 283 34.10 -11.94 -18.19
N ILE A 284 33.47 -12.44 -19.26
CA ILE A 284 33.75 -13.75 -19.87
C ILE A 284 33.99 -13.56 -21.37
N PRO A 285 35.24 -13.39 -21.82
CA PRO A 285 35.53 -13.24 -23.24
C PRO A 285 35.04 -14.43 -24.08
N ASP A 286 35.14 -15.65 -23.53
CA ASP A 286 34.73 -16.92 -24.16
C ASP A 286 33.39 -17.42 -23.58
N LEU A 287 32.31 -16.68 -23.83
CA LEU A 287 30.96 -17.10 -23.40
C LEU A 287 30.56 -18.43 -24.08
N PRO A 288 29.91 -19.37 -23.36
CA PRO A 288 29.38 -20.58 -23.97
C PRO A 288 28.34 -20.27 -25.07
N ASP A 289 28.39 -20.98 -26.20
CA ASP A 289 27.43 -20.78 -27.28
C ASP A 289 26.00 -21.24 -26.91
N ASN A 290 25.86 -22.13 -25.94
CA ASN A 290 24.59 -22.73 -25.52
C ASN A 290 23.89 -22.00 -24.36
N LEU A 291 24.17 -20.70 -24.14
CA LEU A 291 23.59 -19.92 -23.04
C LEU A 291 22.05 -19.93 -23.01
N SER A 292 21.39 -19.92 -24.18
CA SER A 292 19.93 -19.97 -24.25
C SER A 292 19.35 -21.29 -23.70
N GLU A 293 20.03 -22.43 -23.93
CA GLU A 293 19.64 -23.72 -23.39
C GLU A 293 19.88 -23.78 -21.87
N ILE A 294 21.03 -23.26 -21.42
CA ILE A 294 21.34 -23.13 -19.99
C ILE A 294 20.28 -22.27 -19.29
N ALA A 295 19.87 -21.17 -19.91
CA ALA A 295 18.83 -20.29 -19.40
C ALA A 295 17.47 -21.00 -19.29
N ALA A 296 17.08 -21.77 -20.30
CA ALA A 296 15.84 -22.55 -20.31
C ALA A 296 15.83 -23.64 -19.21
N ALA A 297 16.98 -24.24 -18.93
CA ALA A 297 17.16 -25.21 -17.84
C ALA A 297 17.30 -24.55 -16.45
N GLY A 298 17.37 -23.22 -16.37
CA GLY A 298 17.64 -22.50 -15.12
C GLY A 298 19.06 -22.70 -14.57
N GLY A 299 20.00 -23.13 -15.42
CA GLY A 299 21.36 -23.50 -15.06
C GLY A 299 22.28 -22.33 -14.70
N THR A 300 23.57 -22.63 -14.57
CA THR A 300 24.62 -21.70 -14.16
C THR A 300 25.85 -21.82 -15.07
N VAL A 301 26.61 -20.73 -15.19
CA VAL A 301 27.92 -20.69 -15.82
C VAL A 301 28.95 -20.27 -14.78
N ASP A 302 30.14 -20.84 -14.84
CA ASP A 302 31.23 -20.52 -13.93
C ASP A 302 31.98 -19.28 -14.43
N LEU A 303 32.02 -18.22 -13.61
CA LEU A 303 32.79 -17.01 -13.85
C LEU A 303 34.00 -17.00 -12.94
N SER A 304 35.19 -16.69 -13.46
CA SER A 304 36.40 -16.50 -12.65
C SER A 304 36.37 -15.21 -11.83
N TYR A 305 35.59 -14.22 -12.28
CA TYR A 305 35.44 -12.92 -11.65
C TYR A 305 33.97 -12.52 -11.64
N ARG A 306 33.47 -12.06 -10.49
CA ARG A 306 32.11 -11.54 -10.31
C ARG A 306 32.18 -10.12 -9.80
N VAL A 307 31.12 -9.35 -10.02
CA VAL A 307 31.03 -7.99 -9.49
C VAL A 307 30.19 -8.01 -8.22
N TYR A 308 30.57 -7.19 -7.24
CA TYR A 308 29.84 -6.98 -6.02
C TYR A 308 29.64 -5.49 -5.80
N GLY A 309 28.41 -5.08 -5.52
CA GLY A 309 28.05 -3.71 -5.15
C GLY A 309 27.61 -3.64 -3.70
N ASP A 310 28.33 -2.89 -2.88
CA ASP A 310 27.86 -2.46 -1.57
C ASP A 310 27.37 -1.01 -1.61
N ARG A 311 27.01 -0.46 -0.45
CA ARG A 311 26.54 0.92 -0.34
C ARG A 311 27.58 1.96 -0.74
N SER A 312 28.87 1.68 -0.66
CA SER A 312 29.95 2.65 -0.88
C SER A 312 30.63 2.51 -2.23
N LYS A 313 30.63 1.31 -2.82
CA LYS A 313 31.41 1.02 -4.02
C LYS A 313 30.94 -0.23 -4.76
N TYR A 314 31.42 -0.33 -5.98
CA TYR A 314 31.48 -1.58 -6.72
C TYR A 314 32.91 -2.11 -6.75
N SER A 315 33.03 -3.43 -6.63
CA SER A 315 34.31 -4.15 -6.69
C SER A 315 34.20 -5.39 -7.56
N VAL A 316 35.29 -5.74 -8.24
CA VAL A 316 35.45 -7.05 -8.89
C VAL A 316 36.07 -8.01 -7.88
N ILE A 317 35.51 -9.21 -7.76
CA ILE A 317 35.94 -10.23 -6.80
C ILE A 317 36.34 -11.50 -7.57
N ALA A 318 37.47 -12.09 -7.19
CA ALA A 318 37.88 -13.40 -7.70
C ALA A 318 37.03 -14.52 -7.08
N THR A 319 36.56 -15.44 -7.91
CA THR A 319 35.73 -16.57 -7.47
C THR A 319 36.56 -17.80 -7.16
N GLN A 320 36.04 -18.68 -6.30
CA GLN A 320 36.70 -19.90 -5.84
C GLN A 320 35.69 -21.04 -5.75
N ALA A 321 36.10 -22.24 -6.17
CA ALA A 321 35.25 -23.43 -6.10
C ALA A 321 35.02 -23.91 -4.66
N ASN A 322 35.99 -23.69 -3.76
CA ASN A 322 35.98 -24.15 -2.38
C ASN A 322 36.25 -22.97 -1.44
N GLY A 323 35.21 -22.45 -0.78
CA GLY A 323 35.30 -21.25 0.07
C GLY A 323 35.22 -19.94 -0.74
N GLY A 324 34.97 -18.81 -0.07
CA GLY A 324 34.90 -17.49 -0.73
C GLY A 324 33.63 -17.27 -1.58
N VAL A 325 33.80 -16.61 -2.73
CA VAL A 325 32.70 -16.31 -3.68
C VAL A 325 32.60 -17.45 -4.69
N SER A 326 31.44 -18.10 -4.78
CA SER A 326 31.18 -19.17 -5.75
C SER A 326 31.38 -18.69 -7.20
N PRO A 327 31.93 -19.52 -8.11
CA PRO A 327 32.00 -19.18 -9.54
C PRO A 327 30.64 -19.26 -10.23
N LYS A 328 29.69 -20.01 -9.67
CA LYS A 328 28.40 -20.31 -10.31
C LYS A 328 27.53 -19.06 -10.38
N VAL A 329 27.30 -18.57 -11.59
CA VAL A 329 26.39 -17.46 -11.90
C VAL A 329 25.19 -17.99 -12.67
N PRO A 330 23.96 -17.70 -12.23
CA PRO A 330 22.76 -18.12 -12.94
C PRO A 330 22.63 -17.51 -14.33
N VAL A 331 22.13 -18.29 -15.29
CA VAL A 331 21.71 -17.79 -16.61
C VAL A 331 20.19 -17.73 -16.66
N ARG A 332 19.62 -16.63 -17.12
CA ARG A 332 18.18 -16.37 -17.13
C ARG A 332 17.72 -15.88 -18.49
N ALA A 333 16.54 -16.34 -18.92
CA ALA A 333 15.93 -15.93 -20.18
C ALA A 333 15.00 -14.75 -19.94
N LEU A 334 15.19 -13.67 -20.70
CA LEU A 334 14.26 -12.54 -20.74
C LEU A 334 13.04 -12.90 -21.57
N ARG A 335 11.87 -12.38 -21.19
CA ARG A 335 10.61 -12.55 -21.92
C ARG A 335 10.20 -11.24 -22.57
N ARG A 336 9.70 -11.30 -23.81
CA ARG A 336 9.12 -10.13 -24.46
C ARG A 336 7.75 -9.84 -23.85
N ASP A 337 7.59 -8.64 -23.29
CA ASP A 337 6.31 -8.08 -22.88
C ASP A 337 5.79 -7.14 -23.98
N PRO A 338 4.76 -7.54 -24.73
CA PRO A 338 4.22 -6.72 -25.82
C PRO A 338 3.48 -5.46 -25.32
N VAL A 339 2.99 -5.45 -24.07
CA VAL A 339 2.27 -4.31 -23.50
C VAL A 339 3.25 -3.26 -23.01
N ALA A 340 4.31 -3.69 -22.32
CA ALA A 340 5.39 -2.78 -21.89
C ALA A 340 6.35 -2.39 -23.03
N ASN A 341 6.23 -3.04 -24.19
CA ASN A 341 7.18 -2.96 -25.31
C ASN A 341 8.64 -3.08 -24.82
N ALA A 342 8.90 -4.12 -24.03
CA ALA A 342 10.18 -4.34 -23.36
C ALA A 342 10.49 -5.83 -23.23
N TYR A 343 11.75 -6.16 -23.02
CA TYR A 343 12.13 -7.47 -22.47
C TYR A 343 12.17 -7.39 -20.95
N THR A 344 11.59 -8.38 -20.26
CA THR A 344 11.44 -8.37 -18.81
C THR A 344 11.89 -9.66 -18.15
N PHE A 345 12.31 -9.54 -16.88
CA PHE A 345 12.51 -10.65 -15.97
C PHE A 345 12.16 -10.21 -14.55
N THR A 346 11.48 -11.08 -13.81
CA THR A 346 11.16 -10.85 -12.39
C THR A 346 11.87 -11.90 -11.54
N THR A 347 12.66 -11.44 -10.57
CA THR A 347 13.40 -12.31 -9.65
C THR A 347 12.47 -12.94 -8.61
N ALA A 348 12.95 -13.99 -7.96
CA ALA A 348 12.29 -14.60 -6.79
C ALA A 348 12.69 -13.93 -5.46
N ASP A 349 13.27 -12.72 -5.51
CA ASP A 349 13.54 -11.95 -4.29
C ASP A 349 12.23 -11.63 -3.55
N THR A 350 12.35 -11.34 -2.26
CA THR A 350 11.24 -10.81 -1.46
C THR A 350 11.58 -9.40 -0.97
N PRO A 351 10.92 -8.34 -1.51
CA PRO A 351 9.94 -8.38 -2.61
C PRO A 351 10.59 -8.66 -3.99
N PRO A 352 9.81 -9.13 -4.99
CA PRO A 352 10.33 -9.42 -6.33
C PRO A 352 10.90 -8.20 -7.01
N ILE A 353 12.03 -8.35 -7.71
CA ILE A 353 12.68 -7.28 -8.47
C ILE A 353 12.41 -7.52 -9.95
N THR A 354 11.89 -6.51 -10.64
CA THR A 354 11.64 -6.59 -12.08
C THR A 354 12.71 -5.83 -12.85
N LEU A 355 13.41 -6.50 -13.75
CA LEU A 355 14.30 -5.88 -14.72
C LEU A 355 13.52 -5.66 -16.01
N THR A 356 13.61 -4.46 -16.57
CA THR A 356 12.97 -4.13 -17.85
C THR A 356 13.98 -3.48 -18.80
N PHE A 357 13.99 -3.95 -20.04
CA PHE A 357 14.86 -3.53 -21.12
C PHE A 357 13.96 -3.00 -22.25
N PRO A 358 13.70 -1.68 -22.32
CA PRO A 358 12.79 -1.11 -23.30
C PRO A 358 13.22 -1.39 -24.74
N ILE A 359 12.27 -1.71 -25.60
CA ILE A 359 12.50 -1.90 -27.03
C ILE A 359 12.28 -0.57 -27.72
N ALA A 360 13.28 -0.09 -28.46
CA ALA A 360 13.16 1.15 -29.20
C ALA A 360 12.14 1.01 -30.35
N VAL A 361 11.25 2.00 -30.49
CA VAL A 361 10.21 2.01 -31.51
C VAL A 361 10.78 2.67 -32.77
N PRO A 362 10.76 2.02 -33.94
CA PRO A 362 11.07 2.70 -35.20
C PRO A 362 10.05 3.81 -35.41
N GLY A 363 10.52 5.05 -35.55
CA GLY A 363 9.64 6.22 -35.71
C GLY A 363 8.74 6.13 -36.95
N ASP A 364 9.23 5.49 -38.02
CA ASP A 364 8.53 5.25 -39.29
C ASP A 364 9.14 4.03 -40.01
N SER A 365 8.48 3.48 -41.04
CA SER A 365 9.01 2.39 -41.90
C SER A 365 10.16 2.83 -42.84
N SER A 366 10.79 3.98 -42.57
CA SER A 366 11.91 4.49 -43.34
C SER A 366 13.21 3.77 -42.98
N THR A 367 13.98 3.35 -43.99
CA THR A 367 15.30 2.72 -43.86
C THR A 367 16.45 3.72 -43.66
N VAL A 368 16.15 5.00 -43.40
CA VAL A 368 17.11 6.12 -43.55
C VAL A 368 17.38 6.87 -42.24
N THR A 369 16.53 6.75 -41.22
CA THR A 369 16.70 7.40 -39.92
C THR A 369 16.98 6.38 -38.82
N PRO A 370 18.00 6.57 -37.97
CA PRO A 370 18.30 5.63 -36.89
C PRO A 370 17.13 5.59 -35.90
N VAL A 371 16.82 4.38 -35.41
CA VAL A 371 15.79 4.15 -34.38
C VAL A 371 16.10 5.03 -33.17
N GLN A 372 15.11 5.82 -32.72
CA GLN A 372 15.26 6.68 -31.55
C GLN A 372 15.24 5.82 -30.27
N PRO A 373 16.31 5.82 -29.45
CA PRO A 373 16.34 5.07 -28.20
C PRO A 373 15.23 5.52 -27.24
N VAL A 374 14.64 4.57 -26.49
CA VAL A 374 13.72 4.92 -25.39
C VAL A 374 14.48 5.68 -24.32
N GLU A 375 14.03 6.90 -24.00
CA GLU A 375 14.67 7.73 -22.97
C GLU A 375 14.48 7.12 -21.58
N ILE A 376 15.59 6.81 -20.91
CA ILE A 376 15.60 6.38 -19.50
C ILE A 376 15.83 7.63 -18.65
N PRO A 377 14.93 7.96 -17.70
CA PRO A 377 15.11 9.12 -16.82
C PRO A 377 16.46 9.09 -16.11
N ILE A 378 17.11 10.24 -15.97
CA ILE A 378 18.38 10.36 -15.25
C ILE A 378 18.08 10.61 -13.76
N TYR A 379 18.64 9.77 -12.90
CA TYR A 379 18.61 9.93 -11.47
C TYR A 379 19.86 10.67 -10.98
N THR A 380 19.67 11.83 -10.36
CA THR A 380 20.76 12.73 -9.92
C THR A 380 21.16 12.54 -8.46
N GLY A 381 20.56 11.60 -7.75
CA GLY A 381 20.81 11.35 -6.33
C GLY A 381 22.11 10.63 -6.01
N ILE A 382 22.66 9.93 -7.00
CA ILE A 382 23.91 9.17 -6.91
C ILE A 382 24.77 9.50 -8.12
N THR A 383 26.08 9.40 -7.95
CA THR A 383 27.02 9.25 -9.06
C THR A 383 27.97 8.10 -8.78
N LEU A 384 28.37 7.37 -9.83
CA LEU A 384 29.43 6.37 -9.75
C LEU A 384 30.71 6.95 -10.31
N THR A 385 31.76 6.91 -9.51
CA THR A 385 33.05 7.50 -9.85
C THR A 385 34.10 6.39 -9.93
N PRO A 386 34.62 6.04 -11.13
CA PRO A 386 35.67 5.05 -11.25
C PRO A 386 36.90 5.43 -10.41
N ILE A 387 37.56 4.43 -9.82
CA ILE A 387 38.73 4.64 -8.95
C ILE A 387 39.94 3.85 -9.43
N GLU A 388 41.10 4.26 -8.94
CA GLU A 388 42.33 3.49 -9.11
C GLU A 388 42.19 2.11 -8.44
N VAL A 389 42.59 1.09 -9.20
CA VAL A 389 42.46 -0.32 -8.87
C VAL A 389 43.48 -0.69 -7.79
N LYS A 390 43.01 -0.93 -6.56
CA LYS A 390 43.81 -1.42 -5.45
C LYS A 390 43.21 -2.68 -4.83
N ALA A 391 44.03 -3.71 -4.69
CA ALA A 391 43.63 -4.96 -4.05
C ALA A 391 43.23 -4.74 -2.59
N GLU A 392 42.13 -5.37 -2.19
CA GLU A 392 41.59 -5.31 -0.84
C GLU A 392 41.07 -6.68 -0.40
N SER A 393 41.22 -6.95 0.89
CA SER A 393 40.63 -8.14 1.50
C SER A 393 39.14 -7.93 1.72
N PHE A 394 38.33 -8.88 1.28
CA PHE A 394 36.90 -8.88 1.57
C PHE A 394 36.62 -9.56 2.93
N PRO A 395 35.52 -9.18 3.62
CA PRO A 395 35.12 -9.84 4.86
C PRO A 395 35.05 -11.36 4.71
N ALA A 396 35.58 -12.09 5.70
CA ALA A 396 35.42 -13.54 5.78
C ALA A 396 33.97 -13.84 6.19
N VAL A 397 33.08 -13.86 5.20
CA VAL A 397 31.69 -14.27 5.38
C VAL A 397 31.56 -15.72 4.91
N ASP A 398 30.91 -16.55 5.72
CA ASP A 398 30.73 -17.98 5.43
C ASP A 398 30.02 -18.22 4.09
N GLN A 399 29.16 -17.29 3.66
CA GLN A 399 28.52 -17.28 2.34
C GLN A 399 28.30 -15.87 1.81
N TRP A 400 28.92 -15.58 0.67
CA TRP A 400 28.61 -14.41 -0.17
C TRP A 400 27.40 -14.71 -1.05
N ASN A 401 26.34 -13.91 -0.95
CA ASN A 401 25.18 -13.99 -1.84
C ASN A 401 25.18 -12.79 -2.79
N ILE A 402 25.99 -12.88 -3.85
CA ILE A 402 25.96 -11.89 -4.92
C ILE A 402 24.70 -12.13 -5.74
N ARG A 403 23.86 -11.10 -5.86
CA ARG A 403 22.62 -11.13 -6.63
C ARG A 403 22.90 -10.70 -8.06
N ASP A 404 23.57 -11.58 -8.80
CA ASP A 404 23.91 -11.40 -10.19
C ASP A 404 23.34 -12.53 -11.06
N ALA A 405 23.22 -12.25 -12.36
CA ALA A 405 22.89 -13.25 -13.37
C ALA A 405 23.31 -12.77 -14.76
N ILE A 406 23.48 -13.73 -15.67
CA ILE A 406 23.57 -13.46 -17.10
C ILE A 406 22.16 -13.56 -17.69
N TYR A 407 21.71 -12.48 -18.32
CA TYR A 407 20.42 -12.38 -18.98
C TYR A 407 20.58 -12.55 -20.48
N THR A 408 19.85 -13.52 -21.03
CA THR A 408 19.81 -13.84 -22.46
C THR A 408 18.52 -13.29 -23.05
N PHE A 409 18.65 -12.55 -24.15
CA PHE A 409 17.50 -12.10 -24.92
C PHE A 409 16.95 -13.25 -25.79
N PRO A 410 15.67 -13.20 -26.19
CA PRO A 410 15.13 -14.09 -27.21
C PRO A 410 16.00 -14.10 -28.47
N ALA A 411 16.20 -15.28 -29.08
CA ALA A 411 17.15 -15.48 -30.18
C ALA A 411 16.85 -14.60 -31.42
N ASP A 412 15.58 -14.24 -31.61
CA ASP A 412 15.09 -13.35 -32.67
C ASP A 412 15.42 -11.86 -32.44
N SER A 413 15.87 -11.49 -31.24
CA SER A 413 16.22 -10.09 -30.92
C SER A 413 17.56 -9.61 -31.50
N GLY A 414 18.50 -10.53 -31.74
CA GLY A 414 19.88 -10.20 -32.13
C GLY A 414 20.71 -9.47 -31.05
N LEU A 415 20.20 -9.36 -29.82
CA LEU A 415 20.89 -8.65 -28.74
C LEU A 415 21.84 -9.57 -27.96
N PRO A 416 23.05 -9.10 -27.60
CA PRO A 416 24.02 -9.91 -26.86
C PRO A 416 23.60 -10.12 -25.39
N PRO A 417 24.06 -11.20 -24.73
CA PRO A 417 23.80 -11.41 -23.31
C PRO A 417 24.40 -10.30 -22.42
N ILE A 418 23.67 -9.94 -21.36
CA ILE A 418 24.06 -8.90 -20.41
C ILE A 418 24.24 -9.52 -19.03
N TYR A 419 25.33 -9.18 -18.35
CA TYR A 419 25.50 -9.47 -16.94
C TYR A 419 24.93 -8.33 -16.11
N VAL A 420 24.04 -8.65 -15.17
CA VAL A 420 23.46 -7.66 -14.24
C VAL A 420 23.74 -8.11 -12.83
N VAL A 421 24.22 -7.19 -12.00
CA VAL A 421 24.36 -7.36 -10.55
C VAL A 421 23.53 -6.32 -9.81
N LEU A 422 22.77 -6.77 -8.82
CA LEU A 422 22.05 -5.93 -7.86
C LEU A 422 22.94 -5.68 -6.65
N SER A 423 22.88 -4.47 -6.09
CA SER A 423 23.57 -4.13 -4.85
C SER A 423 23.10 -5.01 -3.69
N GLU A 424 23.90 -5.12 -2.64
CA GLU A 424 23.54 -5.88 -1.44
C GLU A 424 22.24 -5.34 -0.81
N SER A 425 21.21 -6.20 -0.74
CA SER A 425 19.89 -5.85 -0.18
C SER A 425 19.92 -5.43 1.29
N LEU A 426 20.87 -5.98 2.05
CA LEU A 426 21.02 -5.71 3.47
C LEU A 426 21.80 -4.41 3.74
N ASP A 427 22.46 -3.85 2.72
CA ASP A 427 23.16 -2.57 2.75
C ASP A 427 22.21 -1.44 2.30
N SER A 428 21.10 -1.28 3.01
CA SER A 428 20.03 -0.32 2.69
C SER A 428 19.78 0.68 3.81
N GLY A 429 19.60 1.95 3.45
CA GLY A 429 19.28 3.03 4.38
C GLY A 429 20.32 3.18 5.50
N ILE A 430 19.92 2.84 6.73
CA ILE A 430 20.78 2.92 7.92
C ILE A 430 21.59 1.64 8.19
N PHE A 431 21.35 0.57 7.44
CA PHE A 431 21.91 -0.77 7.71
C PHE A 431 23.09 -1.13 6.82
N THR A 432 23.87 -2.10 7.29
CA THR A 432 24.82 -2.89 6.50
C THR A 432 24.70 -4.35 6.92
N ARG A 433 24.92 -5.29 5.99
CA ARG A 433 24.97 -6.73 6.23
C ARG A 433 25.92 -7.09 7.35
N VAL A 434 27.13 -6.54 7.31
CA VAL A 434 28.19 -6.78 8.30
C VAL A 434 27.70 -6.40 9.69
N GLN A 435 27.06 -5.24 9.82
CA GLN A 435 26.55 -4.80 11.11
C GLN A 435 25.37 -5.65 11.58
N LEU A 436 24.45 -6.02 10.68
CA LEU A 436 23.32 -6.89 10.99
C LEU A 436 23.80 -8.27 11.48
N GLN A 437 24.78 -8.87 10.81
CA GLN A 437 25.41 -10.13 11.23
C GLN A 437 26.05 -10.00 12.62
N ALA A 438 26.86 -8.97 12.82
CA ALA A 438 27.54 -8.74 14.10
C ALA A 438 26.57 -8.54 15.27
N LYS A 439 25.37 -8.00 15.01
CA LYS A 439 24.35 -7.70 16.02
C LYS A 439 23.18 -8.69 16.05
N TYR A 440 23.19 -9.72 15.20
CA TYR A 440 22.13 -10.72 15.12
C TYR A 440 21.90 -11.49 16.43
N LYS A 441 22.90 -11.53 17.32
CA LYS A 441 22.74 -12.01 18.70
C LYS A 441 21.62 -11.33 19.49
N HIS A 442 21.19 -10.13 19.07
CA HIS A 442 20.07 -9.40 19.68
C HIS A 442 18.74 -9.60 18.95
N ALA A 443 18.69 -10.36 17.86
CA ALA A 443 17.50 -10.49 17.01
C ALA A 443 16.27 -11.02 17.76
N LYS A 444 16.48 -11.92 18.73
CA LYS A 444 15.42 -12.44 19.61
C LYS A 444 14.70 -11.36 20.42
N ASN A 445 15.41 -10.29 20.79
CA ASN A 445 14.81 -9.15 21.52
C ASN A 445 13.77 -8.43 20.65
N PHE A 446 13.90 -8.54 19.32
CA PHE A 446 12.99 -7.98 18.34
C PHE A 446 12.04 -9.04 17.74
N GLY A 447 11.89 -10.20 18.41
CA GLY A 447 10.95 -11.25 17.99
C GLY A 447 11.44 -12.16 16.86
N VAL A 448 12.70 -12.04 16.42
CA VAL A 448 13.27 -12.92 15.39
C VAL A 448 13.90 -14.13 16.05
N MET A 449 13.24 -15.29 15.91
CA MET A 449 13.57 -16.52 16.62
C MET A 449 14.49 -17.47 15.83
N ASP A 450 14.73 -17.19 14.54
CA ASP A 450 15.61 -17.98 13.68
C ASP A 450 17.03 -18.07 14.29
N ILE A 451 17.48 -19.29 14.59
CA ILE A 451 18.77 -19.55 15.25
C ILE A 451 19.93 -19.38 14.26
N ASN A 452 19.71 -19.82 13.02
CA ASN A 452 20.73 -19.81 11.97
C ASN A 452 20.78 -18.44 11.28
N GLN A 453 21.99 -17.89 11.15
CA GLN A 453 22.21 -16.68 10.38
C GLN A 453 22.25 -17.00 8.89
N ASN A 454 21.30 -16.45 8.14
CA ASN A 454 21.25 -16.49 6.70
C ASN A 454 20.62 -15.18 6.19
N ASN A 455 20.50 -15.00 4.87
CA ASN A 455 19.97 -13.75 4.32
C ASN A 455 18.54 -13.46 4.79
N ASP A 456 17.69 -14.48 4.89
CA ASP A 456 16.29 -14.31 5.28
C ASP A 456 16.18 -13.91 6.74
N SER A 457 16.95 -14.54 7.62
CA SER A 457 16.94 -14.23 9.04
C SER A 457 17.55 -12.84 9.33
N LEU A 458 18.61 -12.45 8.62
CA LEU A 458 19.15 -11.09 8.66
C LEU A 458 18.16 -10.05 8.12
N ARG A 459 17.39 -10.39 7.08
CA ARG A 459 16.32 -9.54 6.54
C ARG A 459 15.20 -9.33 7.57
N LYS A 460 14.73 -10.41 8.20
CA LYS A 460 13.76 -10.33 9.31
C LYS A 460 14.27 -9.45 10.44
N PHE A 461 15.55 -9.57 10.81
CA PHE A 461 16.15 -8.74 11.85
C PHE A 461 16.20 -7.25 11.46
N ARG A 462 16.64 -6.94 10.25
CA ARG A 462 16.60 -5.58 9.68
C ARG A 462 15.19 -5.00 9.73
N ASP A 463 14.20 -5.76 9.26
CA ASP A 463 12.82 -5.32 9.15
C ASP A 463 12.19 -5.13 10.54
N ALA A 464 12.54 -5.97 11.51
CA ALA A 464 12.11 -5.80 12.90
C ALA A 464 12.70 -4.52 13.55
N ILE A 465 13.95 -4.19 13.26
CA ILE A 465 14.55 -2.91 13.71
C ILE A 465 13.86 -1.73 13.03
N LYS A 466 13.56 -1.83 11.74
CA LYS A 466 12.86 -0.78 11.00
C LYS A 466 11.45 -0.57 11.57
N ALA A 467 10.70 -1.64 11.82
CA ALA A 467 9.38 -1.59 12.46
C ALA A 467 9.45 -0.94 13.85
N HIS A 468 10.49 -1.25 14.64
CA HIS A 468 10.72 -0.57 15.92
C HIS A 468 10.89 0.94 15.75
N LEU A 469 11.66 1.40 14.75
CA LEU A 469 11.89 2.83 14.51
C LEU A 469 10.65 3.56 13.95
N GLU A 470 9.78 2.85 13.23
CA GLU A 470 8.54 3.39 12.64
C GLU A 470 7.33 3.31 13.57
N ASP A 471 7.42 2.56 14.68
CA ASP A 471 6.37 2.50 15.69
C ASP A 471 6.14 3.89 16.31
N LYS A 472 4.88 4.34 16.28
CA LYS A 472 4.43 5.62 16.81
C LYS A 472 4.75 5.82 18.30
N ASP A 473 4.92 4.73 19.05
CA ASP A 473 5.23 4.76 20.48
C ASP A 473 6.75 4.79 20.74
N THR A 474 7.58 4.63 19.71
CA THR A 474 9.04 4.74 19.82
C THR A 474 9.47 6.21 19.85
N VAL A 475 10.30 6.56 20.83
CA VAL A 475 10.78 7.93 21.03
C VAL A 475 12.31 8.01 20.99
N GLU A 476 12.85 9.07 20.37
CA GLU A 476 14.27 9.41 20.48
C GLU A 476 14.53 9.90 21.92
N LYS A 477 15.29 9.11 22.69
CA LYS A 477 15.59 9.39 24.10
C LYS A 477 17.04 9.00 24.40
N GLY A 478 17.91 10.00 24.51
CA GLY A 478 19.24 9.79 25.08
C GLY A 478 20.33 9.35 24.10
N SER A 479 21.48 8.95 24.65
CA SER A 479 22.69 8.61 23.90
C SER A 479 23.39 7.37 24.48
N TYR A 480 24.23 6.72 23.68
CA TYR A 480 25.01 5.56 24.06
C TYR A 480 26.44 5.98 24.44
N HIS A 481 26.89 5.64 25.64
CA HIS A 481 28.15 6.14 26.17
C HIS A 481 29.38 5.77 25.32
N HIS A 482 29.36 4.61 24.66
CA HIS A 482 30.45 4.17 23.77
C HIS A 482 30.40 4.77 22.36
N ALA A 483 29.37 5.53 22.01
CA ALA A 483 29.23 6.17 20.70
C ALA A 483 28.82 7.65 20.89
N LYS A 484 29.83 8.53 20.93
CA LYS A 484 29.59 9.97 21.09
C LYS A 484 28.60 10.49 20.04
N ASN A 485 27.62 11.27 20.49
CA ASN A 485 26.54 11.84 19.67
C ASN A 485 25.67 10.80 18.95
N SER A 486 25.64 9.54 19.42
CA SER A 486 24.63 8.57 18.99
C SER A 486 23.24 8.99 19.45
N LYS A 487 22.23 8.52 18.75
CA LYS A 487 20.83 8.65 19.12
C LYS A 487 20.28 7.30 19.55
N VAL A 488 19.54 7.25 20.65
CA VAL A 488 18.86 6.04 21.12
C VAL A 488 17.35 6.19 20.92
N TYR A 489 16.73 5.20 20.31
CA TYR A 489 15.30 5.12 20.03
C TYR A 489 14.68 4.04 20.90
N PHE A 490 13.81 4.43 21.83
CA PHE A 490 13.24 3.56 22.85
C PHE A 490 11.74 3.39 22.68
N ASN A 491 11.27 2.16 22.80
CA ASN A 491 9.85 1.83 22.78
C ASN A 491 9.40 1.37 24.18
N PRO A 492 8.47 2.08 24.84
CA PRO A 492 8.05 1.78 26.21
C PRO A 492 7.18 0.51 26.31
N LYS A 493 6.62 0.00 25.21
CA LYS A 493 5.82 -1.22 25.23
C LYS A 493 6.68 -2.48 25.21
N THR A 494 7.75 -2.46 24.42
CA THR A 494 8.66 -3.62 24.28
C THR A 494 9.87 -3.53 25.20
N ASN A 495 10.14 -2.34 25.77
CA ASN A 495 11.38 -1.98 26.42
C ASN A 495 12.63 -2.13 25.53
N ASN A 496 12.46 -2.17 24.21
CA ASN A 496 13.58 -2.24 23.28
C ASN A 496 14.21 -0.87 23.04
N VAL A 497 15.52 -0.89 22.81
CA VAL A 497 16.31 0.25 22.35
C VAL A 497 16.98 -0.07 21.02
N VAL A 498 17.04 0.92 20.13
CA VAL A 498 17.84 0.91 18.91
C VAL A 498 18.77 2.11 18.93
N ILE A 499 20.05 1.89 18.65
CA ILE A 499 21.10 2.90 18.71
C ILE A 499 21.56 3.20 17.28
N LEU A 500 21.52 4.47 16.91
CA LEU A 500 22.08 4.97 15.67
C LEU A 500 23.34 5.81 15.96
N THR A 501 24.37 5.67 15.13
CA THR A 501 25.56 6.54 15.18
C THR A 501 25.19 7.98 14.84
N LYS A 502 26.13 8.91 15.03
CA LYS A 502 25.97 10.31 14.63
C LYS A 502 25.56 10.46 13.15
N ASP A 503 26.11 9.61 12.29
CA ASP A 503 25.84 9.61 10.84
C ASP A 503 24.56 8.83 10.47
N GLY A 504 23.72 8.51 11.47
CA GLY A 504 22.45 7.81 11.29
C GLY A 504 22.57 6.33 10.97
N LYS A 505 23.75 5.69 11.16
CA LYS A 505 23.93 4.25 10.87
C LYS A 505 23.49 3.41 12.06
N PHE A 506 22.82 2.29 11.81
CA PHE A 506 22.51 1.31 12.85
C PHE A 506 23.79 0.83 13.53
N LEU A 507 23.84 0.95 14.85
CA LEU A 507 24.98 0.50 15.66
C LEU A 507 24.63 -0.80 16.39
N SER A 508 23.52 -0.83 17.13
CA SER A 508 23.07 -2.01 17.88
C SER A 508 21.64 -1.77 18.40
N GLY A 509 21.04 -2.80 18.98
CA GLY A 509 19.79 -2.66 19.73
C GLY A 509 19.53 -3.88 20.61
N TRP A 510 18.79 -3.73 21.69
CA TRP A 510 18.43 -4.82 22.61
C TRP A 510 17.24 -4.44 23.50
N GLN A 511 16.72 -5.41 24.25
CA GLN A 511 15.70 -5.16 25.27
C GLN A 511 16.35 -4.72 26.58
N LEU A 512 15.90 -3.60 27.14
CA LEU A 512 16.25 -3.18 28.50
C LEU A 512 15.46 -4.02 29.50
N LYS A 513 16.17 -4.85 30.26
CA LYS A 513 15.54 -5.65 31.31
C LYS A 513 15.19 -4.76 32.50
N GLU A 514 13.91 -4.70 32.84
CA GLU A 514 13.42 -3.95 33.99
C GLU A 514 14.12 -4.37 35.29
N GLY A 515 14.33 -3.39 36.18
CA GLY A 515 14.99 -3.60 37.46
C GLY A 515 16.53 -3.63 37.40
N THR A 516 17.15 -3.72 36.23
CA THR A 516 18.61 -3.64 36.08
C THR A 516 19.13 -2.20 36.24
N ASP A 517 20.40 -2.06 36.62
CA ASP A 517 21.03 -0.73 36.75
C ASP A 517 21.12 -0.03 35.39
N GLN A 518 21.33 -0.76 34.30
CA GLN A 518 21.27 -0.21 32.95
C GLN A 518 19.90 0.41 32.64
N HIS A 519 18.81 -0.29 32.98
CA HIS A 519 17.45 0.22 32.81
C HIS A 519 17.23 1.48 33.67
N LYS A 520 17.61 1.44 34.95
CA LYS A 520 17.46 2.60 35.86
C LYS A 520 18.27 3.82 35.38
N ASN A 521 19.51 3.61 34.98
CA ASN A 521 20.41 4.67 34.50
C ASN A 521 19.88 5.29 33.20
N TYR A 522 19.41 4.46 32.27
CA TYR A 522 18.82 4.95 31.03
C TYR A 522 17.52 5.72 31.27
N MET A 523 16.64 5.23 32.16
CA MET A 523 15.38 5.90 32.46
C MET A 523 15.56 7.25 33.14
N ASN A 524 16.54 7.35 34.05
CA ASN A 524 16.80 8.56 34.84
C ASN A 524 17.70 9.56 34.13
N GLY A 525 18.71 9.09 33.41
CA GLY A 525 19.77 9.94 32.85
C GLY A 525 19.79 10.01 31.33
N GLY A 526 19.02 9.17 30.62
CA GLY A 526 19.06 9.11 29.16
C GLY A 526 20.43 8.70 28.60
N VAL A 527 21.24 8.00 29.39
CA VAL A 527 22.54 7.47 28.96
C VAL A 527 22.49 5.95 29.05
N LEU A 528 22.76 5.31 27.91
CA LEU A 528 22.74 3.86 27.74
C LEU A 528 24.14 3.26 27.75
#